data_AF-A0AAE0ECK9-F1
#
_entry.id   AF-A0AAE0ECK9-F1
#
_cell.length_a   1.000
_cell.length_b   1.000
_cell.length_c   1.000
_cell.angle_alpha   90.00
_cell.angle_beta   90.00
_cell.angle_gamma   90.00
#
_symmetry.space_group_name_H-M   'P 1'
#
loop_
_entity.id
_entity.type
_entity.pdbx_description
1 polymer ?
#
loop_
_entity_poly.entity_id
_entity_poly.type
_entity_poly.pdbx_seq_one_letter_code
_entity_poly.pdbx_strand_id
1 'polypeptide(L)'
;MNMELFNHILHAIENNDDYFTQKIDSVGKLGLSPLQKMTVPIWMLAYCCPAEFLDQYVQIGESTAIESLKHFCDVVIRVFETQYLKKPNTNDIARLVKEGEDRGFPRMLGSLDCMHWH
;
A
#
# COMPACT_ATOMS: atom_id res chain seq x y z
N MET A 1 -0.59 10.73 -5.58
CA MET A 1 -1.34 9.46 -5.54
C MET A 1 -2.70 9.68 -6.18
N ASN A 2 -3.20 8.73 -6.99
CA ASN A 2 -4.54 8.83 -7.57
C ASN A 2 -5.60 8.64 -6.48
N MET A 3 -6.58 9.56 -6.40
CA MET A 3 -7.57 9.59 -5.32
C MET A 3 -8.56 8.42 -5.38
N GLU A 4 -8.90 7.94 -6.57
CA GLU A 4 -9.81 6.79 -6.73
C GLU A 4 -9.16 5.50 -6.24
N LEU A 5 -7.88 5.28 -6.59
CA LEU A 5 -7.13 4.13 -6.10
C LEU A 5 -6.99 4.17 -4.57
N PHE A 6 -6.72 5.35 -4.02
CA PHE A 6 -6.60 5.54 -2.58
C PHE A 6 -7.89 5.18 -1.84
N ASN A 7 -9.04 5.67 -2.33
CA ASN A 7 -10.34 5.34 -1.76
C ASN A 7 -10.71 3.86 -1.96
N HIS A 8 -10.31 3.26 -3.09
CA HIS A 8 -10.49 1.83 -3.33
C HIS A 8 -9.75 0.98 -2.29
N ILE A 9 -8.50 1.32 -2.00
CA ILE A 9 -7.71 0.64 -0.96
C ILE A 9 -8.34 0.88 0.42
N LEU A 10 -8.76 2.11 0.73
CA LEU A 10 -9.40 2.45 2.00
C LEU A 10 -10.67 1.60 2.24
N HIS A 11 -11.55 1.52 1.25
CA HIS A 11 -12.74 0.68 1.34
C HIS A 11 -12.40 -0.81 1.43
N ALA A 12 -11.36 -1.27 0.72
CA ALA A 12 -10.92 -2.65 0.82
C ALA A 12 -10.45 -2.98 2.24
N ILE A 13 -9.65 -2.12 2.88
CA ILE A 13 -9.16 -2.40 4.24
C ILE A 13 -10.26 -2.31 5.30
N GLU A 14 -11.17 -1.33 5.20
CA GLU A 14 -12.28 -1.16 6.15
C GLU A 14 -13.25 -2.35 6.13
N ASN A 15 -13.50 -2.93 4.94
CA ASN A 15 -14.43 -4.06 4.81
C ASN A 15 -13.81 -5.41 5.18
N ASN A 16 -12.49 -5.49 5.33
CA ASN A 16 -11.79 -6.76 5.50
C ASN A 16 -11.05 -6.87 6.84
N ASP A 17 -10.89 -5.78 7.60
CA ASP A 17 -10.23 -5.82 8.90
C ASP A 17 -10.79 -4.75 9.87
N ASP A 18 -11.40 -5.25 10.95
CA ASP A 18 -11.98 -4.47 12.05
C ASP A 18 -10.95 -3.57 12.77
N TYR A 19 -9.65 -3.77 12.54
CA TYR A 19 -8.60 -2.87 13.02
C TYR A 19 -8.78 -1.46 12.43
N PHE A 20 -9.16 -1.35 11.16
CA PHE A 20 -9.28 -0.05 10.49
C PHE A 20 -10.57 0.69 10.86
N THR A 21 -11.59 0.01 11.39
CA THR A 21 -12.78 0.66 11.91
C THR A 21 -12.43 1.66 13.03
N GLN A 22 -12.96 2.88 12.95
CA GLN A 22 -12.80 3.86 14.01
C GLN A 22 -13.61 3.45 15.24
N LYS A 23 -12.97 3.37 16.40
CA LYS A 23 -13.57 2.96 17.67
C LYS A 23 -13.35 4.02 18.73
N ILE A 24 -14.18 4.00 19.78
CA ILE A 24 -14.00 4.85 20.96
C ILE A 24 -12.82 4.30 21.76
N ASP A 25 -11.90 5.16 22.16
CA ASP A 25 -10.73 4.82 22.97
C ASP A 25 -11.09 4.59 24.44
N SER A 26 -10.09 4.19 25.24
CA SER A 26 -10.26 3.93 26.67
C SER A 26 -10.62 5.17 27.51
N VAL A 27 -10.47 6.37 26.94
CA VAL A 27 -10.79 7.67 27.57
C VAL A 27 -12.16 8.19 27.10
N GLY A 28 -12.86 7.44 26.23
CA GLY A 28 -14.18 7.82 25.71
C GLY A 28 -14.14 8.76 24.52
N LYS A 29 -12.98 8.99 23.89
CA LYS A 29 -12.83 9.83 22.69
C LYS A 29 -12.81 8.97 21.43
N LEU A 30 -13.14 9.57 20.28
CA LEU A 30 -12.95 8.89 18.99
C LEU A 30 -11.45 8.64 18.77
N GLY A 31 -11.08 7.37 18.62
CA GLY A 31 -9.72 6.97 18.31
C GLY A 31 -9.32 7.29 16.87
N LEU A 32 -8.15 6.80 16.45
CA LEU A 32 -7.61 7.04 15.12
C LEU A 32 -8.57 6.60 14.00
N SER A 33 -8.72 7.46 13.00
CA SER A 33 -9.55 7.15 11.83
C SER A 33 -8.87 6.10 10.93
N PRO A 34 -9.66 5.33 10.15
CA PRO A 34 -9.14 4.42 9.14
C PRO A 34 -8.15 5.11 8.19
N LEU A 35 -8.44 6.37 7.82
CA LEU A 35 -7.58 7.19 6.98
C LEU A 35 -6.20 7.44 7.61
N GLN A 36 -6.15 7.79 8.89
CA GLN A 36 -4.89 7.97 9.62
C GLN A 36 -4.12 6.65 9.69
N LYS A 37 -4.81 5.56 10.04
CA LYS A 37 -4.22 4.21 10.12
C LYS A 37 -3.67 3.74 8.78
N MET A 38 -4.32 4.05 7.66
CA MET A 38 -3.86 3.66 6.31
C MET A 38 -2.73 4.54 5.78
N THR A 39 -2.73 5.84 6.11
CA THR A 39 -1.73 6.78 5.56
C THR A 39 -0.32 6.46 6.07
N VAL A 40 -0.20 6.11 7.34
CA VAL A 40 1.05 5.75 8.01
C VAL A 40 1.81 4.63 7.27
N PRO A 41 1.23 3.44 7.02
CA PRO A 41 1.92 2.38 6.32
C PRO A 41 2.20 2.70 4.86
N ILE A 42 1.34 3.46 4.16
CA ILE A 42 1.64 3.95 2.82
C ILE A 42 2.91 4.80 2.84
N TRP A 43 3.08 5.67 3.84
CA TRP A 43 4.28 6.49 3.99
C TRP A 43 5.51 5.66 4.33
N MET A 44 5.39 4.71 5.26
CA MET A 44 6.49 3.80 5.62
C MET A 44 6.97 3.00 4.41
N LEU A 45 6.05 2.47 3.59
CA LEU A 45 6.38 1.67 2.41
C LEU A 45 6.90 2.52 1.24
N ALA A 46 6.32 3.70 0.99
CA ALA A 46 6.71 4.54 -0.14
C ALA A 46 8.04 5.26 0.08
N TYR A 47 8.32 5.67 1.32
CA TYR A 47 9.48 6.51 1.64
C TYR A 47 10.52 5.80 2.51
N CYS A 48 10.33 4.52 2.84
CA CYS A 48 11.16 3.78 3.79
C CYS A 48 11.33 4.54 5.13
N CYS A 49 10.29 5.27 5.54
CA CYS A 49 10.35 6.13 6.72
C CYS A 49 10.24 5.28 8.00
N PRO A 50 11.10 5.48 9.00
CA PRO A 50 10.95 4.80 10.29
C PRO A 50 9.67 5.25 11.00
N ALA A 51 9.03 4.31 11.71
CA ALA A 51 7.78 4.56 12.42
C ALA A 51 7.89 5.73 13.43
N GLU A 52 9.05 5.89 14.04
CA GLU A 52 9.36 6.96 15.00
C GLU A 52 9.19 8.38 14.42
N PHE A 53 9.34 8.57 13.10
CA PHE A 53 9.19 9.90 12.48
C PHE A 53 7.73 10.28 12.22
N LEU A 54 6.80 9.32 12.30
CA LEU A 54 5.40 9.54 11.93
C LEU A 54 4.56 10.09 13.09
N ASP A 55 5.10 10.07 14.31
CA ASP A 55 4.49 10.70 15.48
C ASP A 55 4.33 12.22 15.29
N GLN A 56 5.29 12.88 14.64
CA GLN A 56 5.31 14.32 14.39
C GLN A 56 4.26 14.75 13.36
N TYR A 57 3.93 13.87 12.40
CA TYR A 57 3.04 14.20 11.29
C TYR A 57 1.61 13.72 11.52
N VAL A 58 1.44 12.47 11.95
CA VAL A 58 0.13 11.82 12.06
C VAL A 58 -0.32 11.68 13.52
N GLN A 59 0.54 12.03 14.49
CA GLN A 59 0.27 11.89 15.93
C GLN A 59 -0.09 10.46 16.31
N ILE A 60 0.63 9.50 15.73
CA ILE A 60 0.50 8.08 15.99
C ILE A 60 1.71 7.60 16.78
N GLY A 61 1.49 6.75 17.79
CA GLY A 61 2.59 6.11 18.51
C GLY A 61 3.32 5.11 17.60
N GLU A 62 4.63 4.97 17.80
CA GLU A 62 5.47 4.06 17.00
C GLU A 62 4.92 2.62 16.96
N SER A 63 4.50 2.10 18.12
CA SER A 63 3.92 0.76 18.22
C SER A 63 2.64 0.62 17.41
N THR A 64 1.76 1.62 17.44
CA THR A 64 0.53 1.65 16.63
C THR A 64 0.84 1.81 15.14
N ALA A 65 1.89 2.54 14.78
CA ALA A 65 2.32 2.66 13.38
C ALA A 65 2.82 1.32 12.82
N ILE A 66 3.65 0.61 13.57
CA ILE A 66 4.14 -0.73 13.21
C ILE A 66 2.99 -1.73 13.14
N GLU A 67 2.06 -1.69 14.09
CA GLU A 67 0.86 -2.54 14.09
C GLU A 67 -0.01 -2.26 12.86
N SER A 68 -0.28 -0.99 12.57
CA SER A 68 -1.05 -0.59 11.39
C SER A 68 -0.40 -1.05 10.09
N LEU A 69 0.94 -1.03 10.00
CA LEU A 69 1.68 -1.58 8.87
C LEU A 69 1.47 -3.09 8.68
N LYS A 70 1.47 -3.86 9.77
CA LYS A 70 1.22 -5.32 9.69
C LYS A 70 -0.18 -5.60 9.17
N HIS A 71 -1.19 -5.00 9.79
CA HIS A 71 -2.59 -5.14 9.37
C HIS A 71 -2.78 -4.68 7.92
N PHE A 72 -2.18 -3.55 7.53
CA PHE A 72 -2.27 -3.05 6.17
C PHE A 72 -1.68 -4.03 5.16
N CYS A 73 -0.48 -4.56 5.39
CA CYS A 73 0.15 -5.53 4.51
C CYS A 73 -0.68 -6.82 4.40
N ASP A 74 -1.15 -7.35 5.53
CA ASP A 74 -1.94 -8.59 5.56
C ASP A 74 -3.23 -8.45 4.75
N VAL A 75 -3.95 -7.34 4.93
CA VAL A 75 -5.20 -7.10 4.20
C VAL A 75 -4.95 -6.82 2.72
N VAL A 76 -3.93 -6.03 2.39
CA VAL A 76 -3.59 -5.72 0.99
C VAL A 76 -3.19 -6.99 0.24
N ILE A 77 -2.36 -7.84 0.85
CA ILE A 77 -1.99 -9.13 0.25
C ILE A 77 -3.26 -9.97 0.08
N ARG A 78 -4.04 -10.19 1.14
CA ARG A 78 -5.23 -11.04 1.08
C ARG A 78 -6.26 -10.59 0.04
N VAL A 79 -6.51 -9.28 -0.07
CA VAL A 79 -7.52 -8.73 -0.99
C VAL A 79 -7.00 -8.72 -2.43
N PHE A 80 -5.74 -8.37 -2.63
CA PHE A 80 -5.23 -8.05 -3.97
C PHE A 80 -4.22 -9.05 -4.53
N GLU A 81 -3.83 -10.10 -3.79
CA GLU A 81 -2.84 -11.08 -4.22
C GLU A 81 -3.18 -11.71 -5.58
N THR A 82 -4.44 -12.07 -5.77
CA THR A 82 -4.90 -12.78 -6.98
C THR A 82 -4.82 -11.90 -8.22
N GLN A 83 -4.93 -10.58 -8.04
CA GLN A 83 -4.90 -9.62 -9.12
C GLN A 83 -3.47 -9.13 -9.42
N TYR A 84 -2.70 -8.78 -8.38
CA TYR A 84 -1.42 -8.09 -8.54
C TYR A 84 -0.19 -8.92 -8.16
N LEU A 85 -0.31 -9.94 -7.29
CA LEU A 85 0.82 -10.80 -6.88
C LEU A 85 0.86 -12.14 -7.62
N LYS A 86 -0.05 -12.36 -8.58
CA LYS A 86 -0.01 -13.52 -9.47
C LYS A 86 1.13 -13.41 -10.49
N LYS A 87 1.56 -14.57 -11.01
CA LYS A 87 2.43 -14.63 -12.18
C LYS A 87 1.74 -13.95 -13.38
N PRO A 88 2.42 -13.04 -14.12
CA PRO A 88 1.85 -12.39 -15.30
C PRO A 88 1.38 -13.42 -16.32
N ASN A 89 0.16 -13.25 -16.84
CA ASN A 89 -0.33 -14.03 -17.97
C ASN A 89 0.07 -13.37 -19.31
N THR A 90 -0.23 -14.02 -20.43
CA THR A 90 0.14 -13.52 -21.76
C THR A 90 -0.40 -12.11 -22.06
N ASN A 91 -1.58 -11.77 -21.55
CA ASN A 91 -2.17 -10.43 -21.72
C ASN A 91 -1.45 -9.40 -20.86
N ASP A 92 -1.13 -9.74 -19.61
CA ASP A 92 -0.35 -8.89 -18.71
C ASP A 92 1.04 -8.60 -19.32
N ILE A 93 1.68 -9.63 -19.88
CA ILE A 93 2.97 -9.53 -20.57
C ILE A 93 2.86 -8.61 -21.79
N ALA A 94 1.87 -8.83 -22.66
CA ALA A 94 1.69 -8.02 -23.87
C ALA A 94 1.44 -6.54 -23.53
N ARG A 95 0.65 -6.28 -22.48
CA ARG A 95 0.40 -4.91 -21.99
C ARG A 95 1.69 -4.27 -21.47
N LEU A 96 2.44 -4.98 -20.61
CA LEU A 96 3.70 -4.46 -20.05
C LEU A 96 4.74 -4.17 -21.13
N VAL A 97 4.88 -5.04 -22.13
CA VAL A 97 5.79 -4.82 -23.26
C VAL A 97 5.39 -3.57 -24.05
N LYS A 98 4.11 -3.41 -24.36
CA LYS A 98 3.61 -2.22 -25.07
C LYS A 98 3.86 -0.93 -24.27
N GLU A 99 3.57 -0.93 -22.97
CA GLU A 99 3.85 0.20 -22.09
C GLU A 99 5.35 0.51 -22.01
N GLY A 100 6.20 -0.52 -22.05
CA GLY A 100 7.65 -0.38 -22.15
C GLY A 100 8.08 0.26 -23.47
N GLU A 101 7.56 -0.20 -24.60
CA GLU A 101 7.81 0.37 -25.93
C GLU A 101 7.39 1.84 -26.03
N ASP A 102 6.19 2.17 -25.55
CA ASP A 102 5.67 3.55 -25.50
C ASP A 102 6.57 4.48 -24.66
N ARG A 103 7.28 3.92 -23.67
CA ARG A 103 8.25 4.63 -22.82
C ARG A 103 9.68 4.60 -23.34
N GLY A 104 9.95 3.96 -24.49
CA GLY A 104 11.28 3.85 -25.09
C GLY A 104 12.14 2.68 -24.59
N PHE A 105 11.54 1.71 -23.91
CA PHE A 105 12.17 0.51 -23.37
C PHE A 105 11.67 -0.78 -24.05
N PRO A 106 11.99 -0.99 -25.34
CA PRO A 106 11.53 -2.17 -26.07
C PRO A 106 12.07 -3.45 -25.42
N ARG A 107 11.18 -4.42 -25.16
CA ARG A 107 11.44 -5.74 -24.52
C ARG A 107 11.65 -5.76 -23.01
N MET A 108 11.42 -4.66 -22.27
CA MET A 108 11.51 -4.71 -20.81
C MET A 108 10.27 -5.35 -20.17
N LEU A 109 10.46 -6.56 -19.65
CA LEU A 109 9.51 -7.26 -18.76
C LEU A 109 9.97 -7.31 -17.29
N GLY A 110 11.11 -6.68 -16.99
CA GLY A 110 11.79 -6.74 -15.69
C GLY A 110 11.67 -5.46 -14.87
N SER A 111 12.08 -5.56 -13.60
CA SER A 111 12.24 -4.44 -12.67
C SER A 111 13.13 -3.33 -13.26
N LEU A 112 12.85 -2.06 -12.90
CA LEU A 112 13.71 -0.91 -13.19
C LEU A 112 15.17 -1.11 -12.70
N ASP A 113 15.39 -2.00 -11.72
CA ASP A 113 16.72 -2.33 -11.18
C ASP A 113 17.50 -3.37 -11.99
N CYS A 114 16.90 -4.01 -13.00
CA CYS A 114 17.60 -4.98 -13.84
C CYS A 114 18.27 -4.28 -15.03
N MET A 115 19.18 -3.35 -14.75
CA MET A 115 20.05 -2.71 -15.76
C MET A 115 21.22 -3.61 -16.21
N HIS A 116 20.98 -4.90 -16.49
CA HIS A 116 21.96 -5.70 -17.23
C HIS A 116 21.64 -5.60 -18.72
N TRP A 117 22.17 -4.55 -19.34
CA TRP A 117 22.15 -4.36 -20.78
C TRP A 117 23.34 -5.14 -21.36
N HIS A 118 23.07 -6.18 -22.16
CA HIS A 118 24.04 -6.79 -23.07
C HIS A 118 23.83 -6.23 -24.47
#